data_AF-A0A7S3X9K4-F1
#
_entry.id   AF-A0A7S3X9K4-F1
#
_cell.length_a   1.000
_cell.length_b   1.000
_cell.length_c   1.000
_cell.angle_alpha   90.00
_cell.angle_beta   90.00
_cell.angle_gamma   90.00
#
_symmetry.space_group_name_H-M   'P 1'
#
loop_
_entity.id
_entity.type
_entity.pdbx_description
1 polymer ?
#
loop_
_entity_poly.entity_id
_entity_poly.type
_entity_poly.pdbx_seq_one_letter_code
_entity_poly.pdbx_strand_id
1 'polypeptide(L)'
;AVTSATAVAKARYIALDGAAPREMLWAQAERCYKFTLLLDASGSASFQILLDRSGNLCLHPAEAVEGCCGEAYPVQGPDASYVCSGKHWTIGRHPSDKGADGEAYE
;
A
#
# COMPACT_ATOMS: atom_id res chain seq x y z
N ALA A 1 -28.59 -28.04 -3.76
CA ALA A 1 -28.21 -26.61 -3.68
C ALA A 1 -26.82 -26.55 -3.08
N VAL A 2 -25.82 -26.15 -3.86
CA VAL A 2 -24.45 -25.98 -3.35
C VAL A 2 -24.33 -24.51 -2.96
N THR A 3 -24.35 -24.24 -1.66
CA THR A 3 -24.08 -22.92 -1.11
C THR A 3 -22.58 -22.68 -1.30
N SER A 4 -22.20 -21.99 -2.39
CA SER A 4 -20.88 -21.38 -2.48
C SER A 4 -20.77 -20.38 -1.35
N ALA A 5 -19.97 -20.71 -0.34
CA ALA A 5 -19.51 -19.73 0.62
C ALA A 5 -18.68 -18.71 -0.17
N THR A 6 -19.25 -17.53 -0.42
CA THR A 6 -18.49 -16.39 -0.94
C THR A 6 -17.40 -16.12 0.08
N ALA A 7 -16.15 -16.45 -0.24
CA ALA A 7 -15.03 -16.00 0.55
C ALA A 7 -15.13 -14.47 0.60
N VAL A 8 -15.40 -13.92 1.79
CA VAL A 8 -15.39 -12.47 1.98
C VAL A 8 -13.97 -12.03 1.69
N ALA A 9 -13.76 -11.29 0.60
CA ALA A 9 -12.46 -10.75 0.27
C ALA A 9 -12.01 -9.90 1.47
N LYS A 10 -10.85 -10.24 2.06
CA LYS A 10 -10.36 -9.51 3.23
C LYS A 10 -10.07 -8.06 2.83
N ALA A 11 -10.59 -7.11 3.59
CA ALA A 11 -10.28 -5.70 3.38
C ALA A 11 -8.76 -5.47 3.47
N ARG A 12 -8.26 -4.60 2.61
CA ARG A 12 -6.86 -4.16 2.59
C ARG A 12 -6.82 -2.72 3.04
N TYR A 13 -5.79 -2.37 3.79
CA TYR A 13 -5.61 -1.03 4.31
C TYR A 13 -4.23 -0.53 3.92
N ILE A 14 -4.08 0.78 3.81
CA ILE A 14 -2.79 1.44 3.67
C ILE A 14 -2.49 2.17 4.96
N ALA A 15 -1.29 1.98 5.48
CA ALA A 15 -0.79 2.64 6.68
C ALA A 15 0.38 3.52 6.29
N LEU A 16 0.22 4.84 6.48
CA LEU A 16 1.31 5.81 6.38
C LEU A 16 2.04 5.86 7.71
N ASP A 17 3.33 6.21 7.68
CA ASP A 17 4.10 6.39 8.90
C ASP A 17 3.44 7.41 9.85
N GLY A 18 3.25 7.03 11.11
CA GLY A 18 2.58 7.85 12.12
C GLY A 18 1.06 8.06 11.96
N ALA A 19 0.40 7.49 10.94
CA ALA A 19 -1.03 7.68 10.69
C ALA A 19 -1.88 6.42 10.92
N ALA A 20 -3.17 6.62 11.19
CA ALA A 20 -4.12 5.51 11.28
C ALA A 20 -4.31 4.84 9.89
N PRO A 21 -4.39 3.49 9.82
CA PRO A 21 -4.63 2.79 8.56
C PRO A 21 -5.96 3.18 7.91
N ARG A 22 -5.93 3.42 6.60
CA ARG A 22 -7.10 3.77 5.78
C ARG A 22 -7.46 2.60 4.87
N GLU A 23 -8.75 2.35 4.66
CA GLU A 23 -9.21 1.24 3.81
C GLU A 23 -8.93 1.51 2.33
N MET A 24 -8.50 0.46 1.62
CA MET A 24 -8.38 0.43 0.16
C MET A 24 -9.67 -0.14 -0.43
N LEU A 25 -10.11 0.43 -1.54
CA LEU A 25 -11.37 0.05 -2.19
C LEU A 25 -11.14 -1.02 -3.25
N TRP A 26 -11.95 -2.07 -3.25
CA TRP A 26 -11.93 -3.07 -4.32
C TRP A 26 -12.52 -2.50 -5.62
N ALA A 27 -11.69 -2.35 -6.63
CA ALA A 27 -12.09 -1.93 -7.97
C ALA A 27 -12.46 -3.15 -8.82
N GLN A 28 -13.75 -3.50 -8.85
CA GLN A 28 -14.25 -4.73 -9.50
C GLN A 28 -13.84 -4.84 -10.98
N ALA A 29 -13.85 -3.73 -11.73
CA ALA A 29 -13.50 -3.71 -13.15
C ALA A 29 -12.03 -4.08 -13.42
N GLU A 30 -11.14 -3.64 -12.52
CA GLU A 30 -9.68 -3.80 -12.65
C GLU A 30 -9.15 -4.98 -11.82
N ARG A 31 -10.02 -5.57 -10.99
CA ARG A 31 -9.74 -6.73 -10.14
C ARG A 31 -8.56 -6.48 -9.19
N CYS A 32 -8.45 -5.27 -8.67
CA CYS A 32 -7.41 -4.85 -7.74
C CYS A 32 -7.99 -3.98 -6.60
N TYR A 33 -7.19 -3.75 -5.55
CA TYR A 33 -7.52 -2.77 -4.51
C TYR A 33 -6.84 -1.46 -4.84
N LYS A 34 -7.58 -0.36 -4.72
CA LYS A 34 -7.14 0.99 -5.06
C LYS A 34 -7.19 1.92 -3.89
N PHE A 35 -6.28 2.88 -3.91
CA PHE A 35 -6.26 3.95 -2.94
C PHE A 35 -5.54 5.17 -3.51
N THR A 36 -6.22 6.31 -3.52
CA THR A 36 -5.59 7.57 -3.90
C THR A 36 -4.91 8.22 -2.70
N LEU A 37 -3.61 8.44 -2.81
CA LEU A 37 -2.83 9.21 -1.86
C LEU A 37 -2.52 10.59 -2.44
N LEU A 38 -2.84 11.63 -1.67
CA LEU A 38 -2.39 12.99 -1.93
C LEU A 38 -1.10 13.21 -1.14
N LEU A 39 -0.06 13.66 -1.82
CA LEU A 39 1.18 14.07 -1.16
C LEU A 39 0.98 15.38 -0.43
N ASP A 40 1.64 15.51 0.72
CA ASP A 40 1.71 16.76 1.46
C ASP A 40 2.91 17.61 0.99
N ALA A 41 3.18 18.70 1.71
CA ALA A 41 4.30 19.60 1.44
C ALA A 41 5.68 18.93 1.45
N SER A 42 5.82 17.71 1.98
CA SER A 42 7.08 16.96 1.90
C SER A 42 7.34 16.38 0.50
N GLY A 43 6.32 16.33 -0.36
CA GLY A 43 6.43 15.82 -1.72
C GLY A 43 6.71 14.32 -1.81
N SER A 44 6.60 13.58 -0.69
CA SER A 44 6.77 12.13 -0.70
C SER A 44 5.93 11.47 0.39
N ALA A 45 5.69 10.17 0.25
CA ALA A 45 5.01 9.40 1.27
C ALA A 45 5.48 7.96 1.31
N SER A 46 5.66 7.44 2.51
CA SER A 46 6.05 6.05 2.76
C SER A 46 4.90 5.29 3.42
N PHE A 47 4.61 4.07 2.94
CA PHE A 47 3.46 3.29 3.38
C PHE A 47 3.68 1.78 3.36
N GLN A 48 2.80 1.07 4.07
CA GLN A 48 2.64 -0.38 4.02
C GLN A 48 1.18 -0.74 3.73
N ILE A 49 0.96 -1.93 3.16
CA ILE A 49 -0.38 -2.46 2.93
C ILE A 49 -0.69 -3.49 4.01
N LEU A 50 -1.72 -3.27 4.82
CA LEU A 50 -2.13 -4.17 5.89
C LEU A 50 -3.31 -5.05 5.46
N LEU A 51 -3.34 -6.28 5.96
CA LEU A 51 -4.50 -7.16 5.85
C LEU A 51 -5.35 -7.06 7.12
N ASP A 52 -6.66 -6.85 6.93
CA ASP A 52 -7.65 -6.90 8.02
C ASP A 52 -7.43 -5.88 9.15
N ARG A 53 -6.93 -4.69 8.77
CA ARG A 53 -6.65 -3.51 9.63
C ARG A 53 -5.61 -3.73 10.73
N SER A 54 -5.39 -4.96 11.16
CA SER A 54 -4.40 -5.34 12.13
C SER A 54 -3.02 -5.20 11.47
N GLY A 55 -2.13 -4.42 12.08
CA GLY A 55 -0.72 -4.39 11.67
C GLY A 55 -0.02 -5.75 11.76
N ASN A 56 -0.72 -6.80 12.19
CA ASN A 56 -0.20 -8.15 12.37
C ASN A 56 0.13 -8.85 11.05
N LEU A 57 -0.41 -8.40 9.91
CA LEU A 57 -0.09 -8.96 8.60
C LEU A 57 0.01 -7.84 7.57
N CYS A 58 1.16 -7.73 6.91
CA CYS A 58 1.41 -6.70 5.93
C CYS A 58 1.99 -7.26 4.62
N LEU A 59 1.65 -6.62 3.51
CA LEU A 59 2.35 -6.73 2.24
C LEU A 59 3.37 -5.58 2.15
N HIS A 60 4.60 -5.93 1.81
CA HIS A 60 5.74 -5.01 1.82
C HIS A 60 6.70 -5.31 0.66
N PRO A 61 7.59 -4.40 0.27
CA PRO A 61 8.68 -4.70 -0.65
C PRO A 61 9.75 -5.59 0.02
N ALA A 62 10.62 -6.23 -0.76
CA ALA A 62 11.72 -7.03 -0.19
C ALA A 62 12.65 -6.22 0.74
N GLU A 63 12.87 -4.96 0.39
CA GLU A 63 13.66 -3.95 1.10
C GLU A 63 12.98 -2.59 1.01
N ALA A 64 13.45 -1.58 1.75
CA ALA A 64 12.92 -0.22 1.61
C ALA A 64 13.13 0.29 0.18
N VAL A 65 12.07 0.82 -0.44
CA VAL A 65 12.15 1.40 -1.79
C VAL A 65 11.98 2.92 -1.71
N GLU A 66 12.87 3.64 -2.38
CA GLU A 66 12.92 5.11 -2.39
C GLU A 66 12.29 5.68 -3.68
N GLY A 67 11.15 5.11 -4.10
CA GLY A 67 10.46 5.49 -5.33
C GLY A 67 9.95 4.29 -6.11
N CYS A 68 8.67 4.31 -6.48
CA CYS A 68 8.00 3.18 -7.14
C CYS A 68 7.79 3.36 -8.65
N CYS A 69 8.33 4.42 -9.27
CA CYS A 69 7.97 4.74 -10.65
C CYS A 69 8.72 3.86 -11.66
N GLY A 70 7.97 3.02 -12.39
CA GLY A 70 8.47 2.27 -13.55
C GLY A 70 9.30 1.01 -13.22
N GLU A 71 9.64 0.78 -11.96
CA GLU A 71 10.38 -0.40 -11.52
C GLU A 71 9.46 -1.48 -10.93
N ALA A 72 9.67 -2.72 -11.36
CA ALA A 72 8.92 -3.86 -10.86
C ALA A 72 9.54 -4.35 -9.54
N TYR A 73 9.02 -3.86 -8.43
CA TYR A 73 9.42 -4.34 -7.10
C TYR A 73 8.59 -5.56 -6.69
N PRO A 74 9.21 -6.66 -6.26
CA PRO A 74 8.49 -7.84 -5.82
C PRO A 74 7.73 -7.54 -4.51
N VAL A 75 6.43 -7.82 -4.52
CA VAL A 75 5.60 -7.78 -3.32
C VAL A 75 5.87 -9.03 -2.48
N GLN A 76 6.17 -8.83 -1.19
CA GLN A 76 6.38 -9.86 -0.18
C GLN A 76 5.23 -9.90 0.83
N GLY A 77 5.16 -10.97 1.62
CA GLY A 77 4.12 -11.20 2.62
C GLY A 77 2.89 -11.96 2.09
N PRO A 78 1.79 -12.03 2.87
CA PRO A 78 1.57 -11.31 4.12
C PRO A 78 2.46 -11.82 5.26
N ASP A 79 3.28 -10.92 5.82
CA ASP A 79 4.19 -11.23 6.92
C ASP A 79 3.83 -10.44 8.18
N ALA A 80 4.31 -10.90 9.34
CA ALA A 80 4.10 -10.22 10.61
C ALA A 80 4.77 -8.84 10.67
N SER A 81 4.20 -7.89 11.42
CA SER A 81 4.72 -6.51 11.56
C SER A 81 6.22 -6.44 11.84
N TYR A 82 6.74 -7.32 12.69
CA TYR A 82 8.15 -7.33 13.04
C TYR A 82 9.07 -7.69 11.84
N VAL A 83 8.56 -8.46 10.86
CA VAL A 83 9.26 -8.77 9.60
C VAL A 83 9.15 -7.61 8.60
N CYS A 84 8.04 -6.88 8.66
CA CYS A 84 7.75 -5.72 7.83
C CYS A 84 8.51 -4.45 8.25
N SER A 85 9.02 -4.38 9.48
CA SER A 85 9.65 -3.18 10.02
C SER A 85 10.76 -2.64 9.10
N GLY A 86 10.66 -1.37 8.72
CA GLY A 86 11.60 -0.70 7.81
C GLY A 86 11.39 -0.99 6.33
N LYS A 87 10.47 -1.88 5.94
CA LYS A 87 10.16 -2.20 4.54
C LYS A 87 8.92 -1.42 4.11
N HIS A 88 9.14 -0.26 3.50
CA HIS A 88 8.08 0.65 3.07
C HIS A 88 8.13 0.86 1.56
N TRP A 89 6.93 1.00 0.98
CA TRP A 89 6.75 1.58 -0.33
C TRP A 89 6.89 3.09 -0.21
N THR A 90 7.66 3.74 -1.08
CA THR A 90 7.76 5.20 -1.11
C THR A 90 7.43 5.73 -2.49
N ILE A 91 6.61 6.78 -2.53
CA ILE A 91 6.23 7.51 -3.75
C ILE A 91 6.65 8.97 -3.61
N GLY A 92 6.89 9.65 -4.73
CA GLY A 92 7.30 11.05 -4.78
C GLY A 92 8.82 11.28 -4.66
N ARG A 93 9.62 10.20 -4.50
CA ARG A 93 11.09 10.28 -4.42
C ARG A 93 11.82 9.82 -5.67
N HIS A 94 11.14 9.18 -6.63
CA HIS A 94 11.77 8.78 -7.87
C HIS A 94 12.09 10.00 -8.75
N PRO A 95 13.20 10.07 -9.51
CA PRO A 95 13.50 11.22 -10.37
C PRO A 95 12.44 11.53 -11.45
N SER A 96 11.62 10.56 -11.80
CA SER A 96 10.47 10.72 -12.72
C SER A 96 9.16 11.05 -12.01
N ASP A 97 9.13 11.00 -10.68
CA ASP A 97 8.00 11.50 -9.91
C ASP A 97 8.04 13.04 -9.89
N LYS A 98 6.87 13.67 -9.90
CA LYS A 98 6.78 15.12 -9.68
C LYS A 98 7.04 15.47 -8.22
N GLY A 99 6.63 14.60 -7.28
CA GLY A 99 6.88 14.74 -5.85
C GLY A 99 6.50 16.12 -5.28
N ALA A 100 5.32 16.63 -5.64
CA ALA A 100 4.88 17.97 -5.26
C ALA A 100 3.64 17.92 -4.36
N ASP A 101 3.48 18.98 -3.55
CA ASP A 101 2.31 19.16 -2.69
C ASP A 101 1.00 19.08 -3.49
N GLY A 102 0.07 18.24 -3.03
CA GLY A 102 -1.22 18.02 -3.67
C GLY A 102 -1.20 17.11 -4.90
N GLU A 103 -0.04 16.59 -5.35
CA GLU A 103 0.00 15.57 -6.40
C GLU A 103 -0.63 14.26 -5.90
N ALA A 104 -1.38 13.61 -6.80
CA ALA A 104 -2.15 12.42 -6.52
C ALA A 104 -1.51 11.17 -7.14
N TYR A 105 -1.40 10.11 -6.34
CA TYR A 105 -0.90 8.80 -6.75
C TYR A 105 -1.96 7.73 -6.44
N GLU A 106 -2.06 6.71 -7.30
CA GLU A 106 -2.99 5.57 -7.17
C GLU A 106 -2.25 4.23 -7.27
#